data_AF-A0A4P5WGC5-F1
#
_entry.id   AF-A0A4P5WGC5-F1
#
_cell.length_a   1.000
_cell.length_b   1.000
_cell.length_c   1.000
_cell.angle_alpha   90.00
_cell.angle_beta   90.00
_cell.angle_gamma   90.00
#
_symmetry.space_group_name_H-M   'P 1'
#
loop_
_entity.id
_entity.type
_entity.pdbx_description
1 polymer ?
#
loop_
_entity_poly.entity_id
_entity_poly.type
_entity_poly.pdbx_seq_one_letter_code
_entity_poly.pdbx_strand_id
1 'polypeptide(L)'
;MSKMMKIDLSVYGIAEILHWCHDRNKGRIPGVDTAGFDKMKALLAEKPQSGDYFALDQFWKTRVLLELTEEEVTTIDRCLYDIPNLDSEPLPQIRHKFWPQQAAAV
;
A
#
# COMPACT_ATOMS: atom_id res chain seq x y z
N MET A 1 -19.97 -10.29 4.14
CA MET A 1 -19.66 -8.96 4.71
C MET A 1 -18.19 -8.98 5.09
N SER A 2 -17.34 -8.37 4.27
CA SER A 2 -15.89 -8.39 4.47
C SER A 2 -15.53 -7.42 5.60
N LYS A 3 -14.69 -7.86 6.53
CA LYS A 3 -14.25 -7.06 7.68
C LYS A 3 -13.40 -5.89 7.19
N MET A 4 -13.74 -4.66 7.63
CA MET A 4 -12.91 -3.49 7.35
C MET A 4 -11.83 -3.34 8.42
N MET A 5 -10.59 -3.16 7.96
CA MET A 5 -9.38 -2.93 8.72
C MET A 5 -8.98 -1.46 8.56
N LYS A 6 -8.66 -0.81 9.68
CA LYS A 6 -8.11 0.55 9.69
C LYS A 6 -6.60 0.47 9.72
N ILE A 7 -5.93 0.93 8.67
CA ILE A 7 -4.46 0.90 8.56
C ILE A 7 -3.92 2.32 8.47
N ASP A 8 -3.04 2.67 9.41
CA ASP A 8 -2.28 3.92 9.43
C ASP A 8 -1.04 3.81 8.55
N LEU A 9 -1.03 4.56 7.45
CA LEU A 9 0.03 4.57 6.44
C LEU A 9 0.46 6.00 6.14
N SER A 10 1.75 6.20 5.89
CA SER A 10 2.21 7.44 5.28
C SER A 10 1.90 7.45 3.79
N VAL A 11 1.89 8.63 3.17
CA VAL A 11 1.80 8.74 1.71
C VAL A 11 2.98 8.04 1.02
N TYR A 12 4.17 8.02 1.63
CA TYR A 12 5.28 7.14 1.19
C TYR A 12 4.87 5.67 1.14
N GLY A 13 4.20 5.16 2.17
CA GLY A 13 3.72 3.79 2.20
C GLY A 13 2.68 3.50 1.12
N ILE A 14 1.79 4.46 0.85
CA ILE A 14 0.80 4.36 -0.23
C ILE A 14 1.50 4.27 -1.60
N ALA A 15 2.52 5.10 -1.84
CA ALA A 15 3.30 5.02 -3.08
C ALA A 15 4.04 3.69 -3.23
N GLU A 16 4.61 3.15 -2.16
CA GLU A 16 5.28 1.85 -2.21
C GLU A 16 4.28 0.71 -2.52
N ILE A 17 3.08 0.74 -1.94
CA ILE A 17 2.02 -0.25 -2.24
C ILE A 17 1.64 -0.17 -3.72
N LEU A 18 1.38 1.02 -4.25
CA LEU A 18 0.99 1.19 -5.65
C LEU A 18 2.14 0.82 -6.60
N HIS A 19 3.39 1.10 -6.22
CA HIS A 19 4.54 0.66 -6.99
C HIS A 19 4.57 -0.87 -7.16
N TRP A 20 4.35 -1.63 -6.09
CA TRP A 20 4.36 -3.09 -6.16
C TRP A 20 3.08 -3.69 -6.75
N CYS A 21 1.90 -3.21 -6.35
CA CYS A 21 0.61 -3.74 -6.77
C CYS A 21 0.15 -3.27 -8.16
N HIS A 22 0.59 -2.12 -8.65
CA HIS A 22 0.26 -1.63 -9.99
C HIS A 22 1.45 -1.66 -10.94
N ASP A 23 2.52 -0.94 -10.62
CA ASP A 23 3.61 -0.72 -11.60
C ASP A 23 4.41 -2.01 -11.85
N ARG A 24 4.80 -2.71 -10.78
CA ARG A 24 5.59 -3.94 -10.85
C ARG A 24 4.75 -5.20 -11.01
N ASN A 25 3.47 -5.15 -10.65
CA ASN A 25 2.57 -6.29 -10.73
C ASN A 25 2.40 -6.82 -12.16
N LYS A 26 2.32 -5.93 -13.17
CA LYS A 26 2.17 -6.33 -14.60
C LYS A 26 1.03 -7.34 -14.84
N GLY A 27 -0.02 -7.29 -14.03
CA GLY A 27 -1.18 -8.20 -14.10
C GLY A 27 -0.95 -9.60 -13.50
N ARG A 28 0.10 -9.83 -12.72
CA ARG A 28 0.39 -11.15 -12.08
C ARG A 28 -0.57 -11.46 -10.94
N ILE A 29 -0.95 -10.45 -10.16
CA ILE A 29 -1.86 -10.55 -9.00
C ILE A 29 -3.15 -9.81 -9.37
N PRO A 30 -4.31 -10.50 -9.39
CA PRO A 30 -5.60 -9.87 -9.60
C PRO A 30 -6.10 -9.17 -8.33
N GLY A 31 -7.11 -8.31 -8.46
CA GLY A 31 -7.75 -7.65 -7.31
C GLY A 31 -7.04 -6.37 -6.85
N VAL A 32 -6.19 -5.78 -7.69
CA VAL A 32 -5.50 -4.50 -7.42
C VAL A 32 -6.31 -3.28 -7.86
N ASP A 33 -7.50 -3.48 -8.45
CA ASP A 33 -8.40 -2.42 -8.93
C ASP A 33 -9.68 -2.35 -8.08
N THR A 34 -9.51 -2.17 -6.77
CA THR A 34 -10.64 -2.01 -5.84
C THR A 34 -10.78 -0.55 -5.40
N ALA A 35 -11.90 -0.24 -4.73
CA ALA A 35 -12.14 1.08 -4.17
C ALA A 35 -11.04 1.54 -3.20
N GLY A 36 -10.43 0.63 -2.44
CA GLY A 36 -9.27 0.92 -1.58
C GLY A 36 -8.05 1.36 -2.38
N PHE A 37 -7.72 0.66 -3.48
CA PHE A 37 -6.63 1.04 -4.38
C PHE A 37 -6.90 2.35 -5.12
N ASP A 38 -8.14 2.60 -5.54
CA ASP A 38 -8.49 3.86 -6.18
C ASP A 38 -8.39 5.05 -5.21
N LYS A 39 -8.75 4.85 -3.94
CA LYS A 39 -8.53 5.85 -2.88
C LYS A 39 -7.04 6.12 -2.67
N MET A 40 -6.20 5.08 -2.69
CA MET A 40 -4.75 5.23 -2.63
C MET A 40 -4.20 6.05 -3.82
N LYS A 41 -4.68 5.80 -5.04
CA LYS A 41 -4.28 6.57 -6.23
C LYS A 41 -4.71 8.04 -6.12
N ALA A 42 -5.93 8.29 -5.63
CA ALA A 42 -6.44 9.64 -5.42
C ALA A 42 -5.58 10.42 -4.41
N LEU A 43 -5.18 9.80 -3.30
CA LEU A 43 -4.29 10.41 -2.31
C LEU A 43 -2.91 10.77 -2.87
N LEU A 44 -2.36 9.95 -3.78
CA LEU A 44 -1.12 10.30 -4.47
C LEU A 44 -1.29 11.43 -5.49
N ALA A 45 -2.47 11.56 -6.10
CA ALA A 45 -2.76 12.63 -7.04
C ALA A 45 -2.83 14.02 -6.37
N GLU A 46 -3.08 14.08 -5.06
CA GLU A 46 -3.02 15.31 -4.25
C GLU A 46 -1.59 15.84 -4.03
N LYS A 47 -0.57 15.17 -4.58
CA LYS A 47 0.83 15.59 -4.48
C LYS A 47 0.99 17.04 -4.95
N PRO A 48 1.59 17.92 -4.13
CA PRO A 48 1.80 19.30 -4.52
C PRO A 48 2.75 19.37 -5.74
N GLN A 49 2.35 20.13 -6.76
CA GLN A 49 3.17 20.37 -7.97
C GLN A 49 4.24 21.46 -7.76
N SER A 50 4.30 22.04 -6.56
CA SER A 50 5.28 23.08 -6.23
C SER A 50 6.69 22.51 -6.15
N GLY A 51 7.69 23.27 -6.62
CA GLY A 51 9.12 22.94 -6.47
C GLY A 51 9.66 23.11 -5.04
N ASP A 52 8.79 23.32 -4.06
CA ASP A 52 9.14 23.42 -2.66
C ASP A 52 9.40 22.01 -2.07
N TYR A 53 10.68 21.69 -1.91
CA TYR A 53 11.15 20.43 -1.32
C TYR A 53 10.61 20.19 0.10
N PHE A 54 10.40 21.24 0.90
CA PHE A 54 9.90 21.09 2.27
C PHE A 54 8.43 20.66 2.26
N ALA A 55 7.60 21.30 1.42
CA ALA A 55 6.20 20.91 1.26
C ALA A 55 6.06 19.48 0.72
N LEU A 56 6.93 19.07 -0.21
CA LEU A 56 6.97 17.70 -0.72
C LEU A 56 7.33 16.69 0.37
N ASP A 57 8.36 16.95 1.17
CA ASP A 57 8.77 16.06 2.26
C ASP A 57 7.66 15.90 3.33
N GLN A 58 6.98 17.01 3.69
CA GLN A 58 5.84 16.97 4.60
C GLN A 58 4.67 16.17 4.01
N PHE A 59 4.37 16.36 2.73
CA PHE A 59 3.33 15.60 2.04
C PHE A 59 3.61 14.09 2.12
N TRP A 60 4.83 13.66 1.79
CA TRP A 60 5.16 12.24 1.82
C TRP A 60 5.12 11.60 3.21
N LYS A 61 5.44 12.38 4.25
CA LYS A 61 5.37 11.97 5.67
C LYS A 61 3.96 12.03 6.25
N THR A 62 3.01 12.65 5.56
CA THR A 62 1.63 12.76 6.02
C THR A 62 1.04 11.38 6.21
N ARG A 63 0.40 11.16 7.36
CA ARG A 63 -0.26 9.90 7.69
C ARG A 63 -1.74 9.97 7.36
N VAL A 64 -2.22 8.91 6.71
CA VAL A 64 -3.61 8.75 6.33
C VAL A 64 -4.10 7.42 6.90
N LEU A 65 -5.27 7.47 7.51
CA LEU A 65 -5.97 6.29 7.98
C LEU A 65 -6.84 5.75 6.83
N LEU A 66 -6.41 4.62 6.27
CA LEU A 66 -7.12 3.94 5.20
C LEU A 66 -8.02 2.84 5.78
N GLU A 67 -9.26 2.83 5.33
CA GLU A 67 -10.22 1.77 5.60
C GLU A 67 -10.16 0.80 4.41
N LEU A 68 -9.59 -0.37 4.64
CA LEU A 68 -9.40 -1.42 3.64
C LEU A 68 -10.13 -2.68 4.09
N THR A 69 -10.68 -3.42 3.15
CA THR A 69 -11.24 -4.75 3.40
C THR A 69 -10.12 -5.76 3.66
N GLU A 70 -10.43 -6.84 4.38
CA GLU A 70 -9.49 -7.94 4.63
C GLU A 70 -8.94 -8.57 3.34
N GLU A 71 -9.76 -8.62 2.29
CA GLU A 71 -9.36 -9.08 0.95
C GLU A 71 -8.33 -8.14 0.32
N GLU A 72 -8.53 -6.82 0.42
CA GLU A 72 -7.55 -5.82 -0.04
C GLU A 72 -6.25 -5.92 0.74
N VAL A 73 -6.31 -6.06 2.07
CA VAL A 73 -5.12 -6.22 2.92
C VAL A 73 -4.32 -7.46 2.52
N THR A 74 -5.01 -8.57 2.27
CA THR A 74 -4.39 -9.83 1.83
C THR A 74 -3.78 -9.67 0.44
N THR A 75 -4.45 -8.95 -0.46
CA THR A 75 -3.94 -8.67 -1.81
C THR A 75 -2.69 -7.80 -1.74
N ILE A 76 -2.68 -6.78 -0.87
CA ILE A 76 -1.51 -5.93 -0.65
C ILE A 76 -0.33 -6.75 -0.10
N ASP A 77 -0.53 -7.60 0.92
CA ASP A 77 0.55 -8.47 1.42
C ASP A 77 1.12 -9.37 0.32
N ARG A 78 0.24 -9.95 -0.52
CA ARG A 78 0.67 -10.74 -1.68
C ARG A 78 1.49 -9.92 -2.67
N CYS A 79 1.08 -8.70 -3.01
CA CYS A 79 1.90 -7.85 -3.87
C CYS A 79 3.28 -7.59 -3.27
N LEU A 80 3.32 -7.24 -1.98
CA LEU A 80 4.54 -6.89 -1.27
C LEU A 80 5.44 -8.09 -0.96
N TYR A 81 4.96 -9.32 -1.18
CA TYR A 81 5.73 -10.55 -1.01
C TYR A 81 6.06 -11.19 -2.35
N ASP A 82 5.05 -11.52 -3.16
CA ASP A 82 5.21 -12.28 -4.40
C ASP A 82 5.99 -11.47 -5.44
N ILE A 83 5.67 -10.18 -5.64
CA ILE A 83 6.30 -9.38 -6.71
C ILE A 83 7.79 -9.14 -6.47
N PRO A 84 8.24 -8.67 -5.29
CA PRO A 84 9.67 -8.54 -5.02
C PRO A 84 10.42 -9.87 -5.13
N ASN A 85 9.83 -10.98 -4.64
CA ASN A 85 10.45 -12.30 -4.75
C ASN A 85 10.59 -12.74 -6.22
N LEU A 86 9.56 -12.52 -7.05
CA LEU A 86 9.60 -12.82 -8.48
C LEU A 86 10.64 -11.96 -9.22
N ASP A 87 10.79 -10.72 -8.81
CA ASP A 87 11.74 -9.78 -9.39
C ASP A 87 13.15 -9.88 -8.74
N SER A 88 13.34 -10.79 -7.78
CA SER A 88 14.58 -10.95 -6.99
C SER A 88 15.05 -9.66 -6.30
N GLU A 89 14.09 -8.85 -5.85
CA GLU A 89 14.28 -7.59 -5.12
C GLU A 89 14.00 -7.77 -3.61
N PRO A 90 14.62 -6.95 -2.74
CA PRO A 90 14.40 -7.02 -1.30
C PRO A 90 12.94 -6.70 -0.95
N LEU A 91 12.42 -7.39 0.08
CA LEU A 91 11.06 -7.16 0.54
C LEU A 91 10.88 -5.74 1.10
N PRO A 92 9.83 -5.02 0.68
CA PRO A 92 9.57 -3.66 1.15
C PRO A 92 9.20 -3.65 2.64
N GLN A 93 9.70 -2.66 3.37
CA GLN A 93 9.51 -2.55 4.82
C GLN A 93 8.03 -2.32 5.20
N ILE A 94 7.25 -1.70 4.32
CA ILE A 94 5.81 -1.47 4.53
C ILE A 94 5.02 -2.78 4.71
N ARG A 95 5.55 -3.91 4.23
CA ARG A 95 4.93 -5.23 4.38
C ARG A 95 4.59 -5.58 5.83
N HIS A 96 5.40 -5.15 6.80
CA HIS A 96 5.14 -5.42 8.22
C HIS A 96 3.78 -4.87 8.72
N LYS A 97 3.21 -3.86 8.04
CA LYS A 97 1.88 -3.31 8.35
C LYS A 97 0.73 -4.19 7.87
N PHE A 98 0.97 -5.01 6.86
CA PHE A 98 -0.03 -5.87 6.20
C PHE A 98 0.17 -7.36 6.53
N TRP A 99 1.29 -7.70 7.18
CA TRP A 99 1.55 -9.05 7.64
C TRP A 99 0.33 -9.53 8.44
N PRO A 100 -0.24 -10.72 8.13
CA PRO A 100 -1.35 -11.28 8.89
C PRO A 100 -0.90 -11.40 10.34
N GLN A 101 -1.40 -10.52 11.22
CA GLN A 101 -1.06 -10.58 12.65
C GLN A 101 -1.28 -12.04 13.05
N GLN A 102 -0.21 -12.73 13.45
CA GLN A 102 -0.36 -14.08 14.00
C GLN A 102 -1.45 -13.92 15.04
N ALA A 103 -2.61 -14.55 14.80
CA ALA A 103 -3.63 -14.67 15.83
C ALA A 103 -2.85 -15.19 17.02
N ALA A 104 -2.65 -14.34 18.03
CA ALA A 104 -1.77 -14.63 19.15
C ALA A 104 -2.12 -16.05 19.58
N ALA A 105 -1.17 -16.97 19.45
CA ALA A 105 -1.39 -18.36 19.81
C ALA A 105 -1.90 -18.33 21.26
N VAL A 106 -3.16 -18.74 21.42
CA VAL A 106 -3.88 -18.76 22.70
C VAL A 106 -3.14 -19.67 23.67
#